data_AF-A0A0K8TYZ0-F1
#
_entry.id   AF-A0A0K8TYZ0-F1
#
_cell.length_a   1.000
_cell.length_b   1.000
_cell.length_c   1.000
_cell.angle_alpha   90.00
_cell.angle_beta   90.00
_cell.angle_gamma   90.00
#
_symmetry.space_group_name_H-M   'P 1'
#
loop_
_entity.id
_entity.type
_entity.pdbx_description
1 polymer ?
#
loop_
_entity_poly.entity_id
_entity_poly.type
_entity_poly.pdbx_seq_one_letter_code
_entity_poly.pdbx_strand_id
1 'polypeptide(L)'
;MNPVQIYWAEHKGVTLDEQQRDIYIRDIPQKWLPRIADFMVENSYRTNRLYAQLKIHDNPDVEQTYRRYVDHVLQNECSIMVIDEETHEIYGVALVKWMTKKWRSWTIWLQIFDSFLLFAEFMLLGRMLVLKYEEEHPEHEPDSLHLFEYYLHPELKEDPVFMQKFFYSILEVARHMLMPHVSFVAATLEQQQQAEAFGFQALSHLIYSLVEDSGVRTFQSLRDIEEMYMVLYEFPVGPIIPFYTMPPPHPYDEEDRLKHEPHAKHEGEDAAAFDEDSNRRSFSKLAIK
;
A
#
# COMPACT_ATOMS: atom_id res chain seq x y z
N MET A 1 -2.34 -25.12 11.94
CA MET A 1 -3.18 -24.38 10.99
C MET A 1 -2.24 -23.83 9.94
N ASN A 2 -2.34 -24.31 8.70
CA ASN A 2 -1.59 -23.71 7.60
C ASN A 2 -2.24 -22.37 7.27
N PRO A 3 -1.48 -21.25 7.23
CA PRO A 3 -2.03 -20.01 6.70
C PRO A 3 -2.44 -20.24 5.25
N VAL A 4 -3.64 -19.79 4.90
CA VAL A 4 -4.15 -19.81 3.53
C VAL A 4 -3.19 -18.96 2.69
N GLN A 5 -2.36 -19.62 1.88
CA GLN A 5 -1.51 -18.94 0.90
C GLN A 5 -2.41 -18.42 -0.20
N ILE A 6 -2.65 -17.12 -0.23
CA ILE A 6 -3.26 -16.49 -1.39
C ILE A 6 -2.12 -16.40 -2.42
N TYR A 7 -2.22 -17.13 -3.54
CA TYR A 7 -1.14 -17.26 -4.52
C TYR A 7 -0.91 -15.95 -5.26
N TRP A 8 0.15 -15.21 -4.92
CA TRP A 8 0.50 -14.04 -5.72
C TRP A 8 1.61 -14.48 -6.68
N ALA A 9 1.65 -13.89 -7.87
CA ALA A 9 2.02 -14.58 -9.09
C ALA A 9 3.36 -15.34 -9.10
N GLU A 10 3.45 -16.35 -9.96
CA GLU A 10 4.68 -17.07 -10.30
C GLU A 10 5.26 -16.53 -11.61
N HIS A 11 6.59 -16.39 -11.64
CA HIS A 11 7.36 -16.02 -12.82
C HIS A 11 8.55 -16.96 -12.95
N LYS A 12 8.46 -17.92 -13.88
CA LYS A 12 9.47 -18.99 -14.06
C LYS A 12 10.54 -18.61 -15.07
N GLY A 13 11.74 -19.16 -14.88
CA GLY A 13 12.83 -19.08 -15.86
C GLY A 13 13.33 -17.67 -16.10
N VAL A 14 13.33 -16.84 -15.05
CA VAL A 14 13.82 -15.46 -15.11
C VAL A 14 15.34 -15.51 -15.05
N THR A 15 16.01 -14.72 -15.87
CA THR A 15 17.46 -14.57 -15.74
C THR A 15 17.74 -13.44 -14.74
N LEU A 16 18.23 -13.79 -13.55
CA LEU A 16 18.68 -12.84 -12.52
C LEU A 16 20.11 -13.22 -12.14
N ASP A 17 21.01 -12.23 -12.11
CA ASP A 17 22.43 -12.44 -11.77
C ASP A 17 23.09 -13.54 -12.62
N GLU A 18 22.78 -13.55 -13.93
CA GLU A 18 23.24 -14.56 -14.91
C GLU A 18 22.74 -16.00 -14.64
N GLN A 19 21.79 -16.18 -13.72
CA GLN A 19 21.22 -17.48 -13.36
C GLN A 19 19.72 -17.54 -13.66
N GLN A 20 19.26 -18.73 -14.04
CA GLN A 20 17.84 -19.00 -14.23
C GLN A 20 17.19 -19.28 -12.88
N ARG A 21 16.17 -18.49 -12.53
CA ARG A 21 15.48 -18.56 -11.25
C ARG A 21 13.97 -18.55 -11.42
N ASP A 22 13.29 -19.22 -10.51
CA ASP A 22 11.84 -19.17 -10.38
C ASP A 22 11.47 -18.20 -9.26
N ILE A 23 10.77 -17.13 -9.63
CA ILE A 23 10.48 -16.00 -8.76
C ILE A 23 9.00 -15.96 -8.43
N TYR A 24 8.71 -15.69 -7.16
CA TYR A 24 7.38 -15.71 -6.60
C TYR A 24 7.05 -14.40 -5.92
N ILE A 25 5.83 -13.90 -6.13
CA ILE A 25 5.28 -12.77 -5.38
C ILE A 25 4.45 -13.36 -4.23
N ARG A 26 4.70 -12.94 -2.98
CA ARG A 26 4.09 -13.54 -1.79
C ARG A 26 3.83 -12.51 -0.69
N ASP A 27 2.91 -12.86 0.19
CA ASP A 27 2.79 -12.22 1.51
C ASP A 27 4.10 -12.35 2.28
N ILE A 28 4.40 -11.36 3.12
CA ILE A 28 5.59 -11.37 3.97
C ILE A 28 5.29 -12.11 5.28
N PRO A 29 5.94 -13.24 5.58
CA PRO A 29 5.77 -13.92 6.86
C PRO A 29 6.26 -13.04 8.02
N GLN A 30 5.58 -13.08 9.17
CA GLN A 30 5.96 -12.27 10.34
C GLN A 30 7.42 -12.49 10.80
N LYS A 31 7.94 -13.71 10.65
CA LYS A 31 9.35 -14.03 10.96
C LYS A 31 10.37 -13.31 10.04
N TRP A 32 9.92 -12.76 8.91
CA TRP A 32 10.77 -12.11 7.91
C TRP A 32 10.77 -10.60 8.03
N LEU A 33 9.90 -10.00 8.86
CA LEU A 33 9.81 -8.53 8.99
C LEU A 33 11.17 -7.85 9.27
N PRO A 34 12.02 -8.35 10.19
CA PRO A 34 13.34 -7.74 10.41
C PRO A 34 14.22 -7.78 9.16
N ARG A 35 14.18 -8.91 8.43
CA ARG A 35 14.93 -9.10 7.18
C ARG A 35 14.42 -8.19 6.07
N ILE A 36 13.11 -7.92 6.00
CA ILE A 36 12.54 -6.96 5.05
C ILE A 36 13.01 -5.54 5.37
N ALA A 37 13.05 -5.15 6.64
CA ALA A 37 13.56 -3.84 7.03
C ALA A 37 15.04 -3.67 6.63
N ASP A 38 15.88 -4.67 6.89
CA ASP A 38 17.28 -4.69 6.43
C ASP A 38 17.38 -4.58 4.91
N PHE A 39 16.62 -5.40 4.19
CA PHE A 39 16.60 -5.40 2.73
C PHE A 39 16.20 -4.04 2.15
N MET A 40 15.16 -3.41 2.70
CA MET A 40 14.70 -2.09 2.25
C MET A 40 15.71 -0.99 2.56
N VAL A 41 16.46 -1.10 3.66
CA VAL A 41 17.56 -0.16 3.94
C VAL A 41 18.66 -0.28 2.90
N GLU A 42 19.10 -1.52 2.64
CA GLU A 42 20.22 -1.79 1.74
C GLU A 42 19.90 -1.44 0.29
N ASN A 43 18.68 -1.75 -0.15
CA ASN A 43 18.34 -1.73 -1.57
C ASN A 43 17.46 -0.55 -1.97
N SER A 44 16.58 -0.06 -1.08
CA SER A 44 15.71 1.08 -1.39
C SER A 44 16.30 2.38 -0.85
N TYR A 45 16.58 2.46 0.46
CA TYR A 45 17.12 3.68 1.08
C TYR A 45 18.50 4.03 0.52
N ARG A 46 19.50 3.16 0.66
CA ARG A 46 20.90 3.48 0.31
C ARG A 46 21.13 3.74 -1.18
N THR A 47 20.31 3.17 -2.05
CA THR A 47 20.45 3.33 -3.51
C THR A 47 19.60 4.49 -4.06
N ASN A 48 18.75 5.11 -3.24
CA ASN A 48 17.83 6.13 -3.70
C ASN A 48 18.57 7.40 -4.15
N ARG A 49 18.42 7.74 -5.43
CA ARG A 49 19.07 8.90 -6.05
C ARG A 49 18.61 10.24 -5.47
N LEU A 50 17.34 10.36 -5.06
CA LEU A 50 16.82 11.57 -4.44
C LEU A 50 17.50 11.79 -3.09
N TYR A 51 17.63 10.71 -2.30
CA TYR A 51 18.26 10.77 -0.99
C TYR A 51 19.76 11.07 -1.08
N ALA A 52 20.44 10.51 -2.08
CA ALA A 52 21.83 10.84 -2.38
C ALA A 52 22.00 12.33 -2.74
N GLN A 53 21.16 12.86 -3.64
CA GLN A 53 21.22 14.26 -4.07
C GLN A 53 20.89 15.26 -2.94
N LEU A 54 19.96 14.89 -2.06
CA LEU A 54 19.59 15.66 -0.88
C LEU A 54 20.57 15.46 0.29
N LYS A 55 21.58 14.60 0.15
CA LYS A 55 22.53 14.23 1.22
C LYS A 55 21.85 13.69 2.47
N ILE A 56 20.70 13.03 2.29
CA ILE A 56 19.96 12.39 3.39
C ILE A 56 20.80 11.27 4.03
N HIS A 57 21.60 10.57 3.22
CA HIS A 57 22.49 9.49 3.68
C HIS A 57 23.60 9.96 4.63
N ASP A 58 23.97 11.25 4.59
CA ASP A 58 25.05 11.79 5.41
C ASP A 58 24.65 11.88 6.89
N ASN A 59 23.35 11.79 7.20
CA ASN A 59 22.84 11.82 8.56
C ASN A 59 22.69 10.39 9.13
N PRO A 60 23.47 10.01 10.17
CA PRO A 60 23.48 8.66 10.71
C PRO A 60 22.17 8.26 11.41
N ASP A 61 21.35 9.23 11.84
CA ASP A 61 20.09 8.95 12.56
C ASP A 61 18.95 8.61 11.59
N VAL A 62 19.11 8.90 10.29
CA VAL A 62 18.06 8.67 9.29
C VAL A 62 17.87 7.19 8.99
N GLU A 63 18.92 6.37 8.97
CA GLU A 63 18.78 4.93 8.70
C GLU A 63 17.84 4.27 9.73
N GLN A 64 18.05 4.54 11.02
CA GLN A 64 17.21 4.02 12.08
C GLN A 64 15.76 4.53 11.98
N THR A 65 15.60 5.76 11.50
CA THR A 65 14.30 6.40 11.30
C THR A 65 13.56 5.79 10.10
N TYR A 66 14.27 5.49 9.02
CA TYR A 66 13.77 4.74 7.87
C TYR A 66 13.34 3.33 8.27
N ARG A 67 14.14 2.62 9.07
CA ARG A 67 13.76 1.29 9.61
C ARG A 67 12.44 1.31 10.35
N ARG A 68 12.25 2.29 11.25
CA ARG A 68 10.99 2.47 11.99
C ARG A 68 9.81 2.74 11.05
N TYR A 69 10.03 3.49 9.98
CA TYR A 69 9.03 3.70 8.95
C TYR A 69 8.65 2.37 8.26
N VAL A 70 9.63 1.58 7.82
CA VAL A 70 9.38 0.29 7.17
C VAL A 70 8.62 -0.65 8.12
N ASP A 71 9.11 -0.80 9.35
CA ASP A 71 8.46 -1.62 10.39
C ASP A 71 7.01 -1.19 10.63
N HIS A 72 6.78 0.12 10.69
CA HIS A 72 5.44 0.67 10.86
C HIS A 72 4.51 0.31 9.68
N VAL A 73 4.98 0.38 8.43
CA VAL A 73 4.17 -0.01 7.27
C VAL A 73 3.86 -1.51 7.31
N LEU A 74 4.85 -2.34 7.65
CA LEU A 74 4.74 -3.79 7.69
C LEU A 74 3.73 -4.33 8.72
N GLN A 75 3.38 -3.56 9.76
CA GLN A 75 2.42 -3.98 10.80
C GLN A 75 1.02 -4.32 10.29
N ASN A 76 0.64 -3.91 9.08
CA ASN A 76 -0.68 -4.19 8.51
C ASN A 76 -0.80 -5.51 7.76
N GLU A 77 0.30 -6.27 7.66
CA GLU A 77 0.32 -7.61 7.06
C GLU A 77 -0.24 -7.65 5.62
N CYS A 78 -0.15 -6.54 4.90
CA CYS A 78 -0.62 -6.42 3.51
C CYS A 78 0.52 -6.20 2.49
N SER A 79 1.73 -5.92 2.97
CA SER A 79 2.93 -5.79 2.14
C SER A 79 3.35 -7.13 1.54
N ILE A 80 3.97 -7.06 0.36
CA ILE A 80 4.45 -8.24 -0.37
C ILE A 80 5.94 -8.22 -0.62
N MET A 81 6.47 -9.42 -0.78
CA MET A 81 7.83 -9.66 -1.21
C MET A 81 7.86 -10.43 -2.53
N VAL A 82 8.97 -10.25 -3.24
CA VAL A 82 9.37 -11.02 -4.40
C VAL A 82 10.56 -11.87 -3.97
N ILE A 83 10.44 -13.18 -4.11
CA ILE A 83 11.36 -14.15 -3.50
C ILE A 83 11.66 -15.30 -4.46
N ASP A 84 12.89 -15.79 -4.41
CA ASP A 84 13.25 -17.12 -4.87
C ASP A 84 13.00 -18.11 -3.71
N GLU A 85 12.02 -19.01 -3.87
CA GLU A 85 11.64 -19.97 -2.80
C GLU A 85 12.71 -21.05 -2.56
N GLU A 86 13.57 -21.36 -3.54
CA GLU A 86 14.62 -22.37 -3.40
C GLU A 86 15.79 -21.84 -2.58
N THR A 87 16.24 -20.62 -2.89
CA THR A 87 17.38 -19.99 -2.21
C THR A 87 16.97 -19.14 -1.00
N HIS A 88 15.67 -18.87 -0.85
CA HIS A 88 15.11 -17.91 0.10
C HIS A 88 15.67 -16.49 -0.09
N GLU A 89 16.11 -16.12 -1.29
CA GLU A 89 16.65 -14.81 -1.63
C GLU A 89 15.51 -13.82 -1.94
N ILE A 90 15.60 -12.59 -1.43
CA ILE A 90 14.58 -11.55 -1.64
C ILE A 90 15.05 -10.68 -2.80
N TYR A 91 14.19 -10.52 -3.81
CA TYR A 91 14.44 -9.74 -5.01
C TYR A 91 13.59 -8.47 -5.09
N GLY A 92 12.67 -8.29 -4.15
CA GLY A 92 11.83 -7.12 -4.14
C GLY A 92 10.83 -7.12 -3.00
N VAL A 93 10.30 -5.93 -2.72
CA VAL A 93 9.32 -5.69 -1.66
C VAL A 93 8.44 -4.53 -2.10
N ALA A 94 7.12 -4.68 -1.92
CA ALA A 94 6.17 -3.57 -1.98
C ALA A 94 5.64 -3.29 -0.57
N LEU A 95 5.93 -2.10 -0.07
CA LEU A 95 5.41 -1.61 1.20
C LEU A 95 4.05 -0.96 0.96
N VAL A 96 2.99 -1.69 1.29
CA VAL A 96 1.61 -1.18 1.17
C VAL A 96 0.94 -1.12 2.54
N LYS A 97 -0.01 -0.20 2.70
CA LYS A 97 -0.81 -0.08 3.91
C LYS A 97 -2.22 0.36 3.55
N TRP A 98 -3.22 -0.18 4.25
CA TRP A 98 -4.56 0.39 4.15
C TRP A 98 -4.57 1.82 4.71
N MET A 99 -5.31 2.71 4.07
CA MET A 99 -5.41 4.10 4.47
C MET A 99 -6.87 4.46 4.44
N THR A 100 -7.45 4.69 5.61
CA THR A 100 -8.85 5.11 5.73
C THR A 100 -8.92 6.52 6.27
N LYS A 101 -10.03 7.22 6.05
CA LYS A 101 -10.29 8.55 6.61
C LYS A 101 -10.04 8.62 8.13
N LYS A 102 -10.30 7.54 8.86
CA LYS A 102 -10.08 7.43 10.32
C LYS A 102 -8.64 7.08 10.70
N TRP A 103 -7.97 6.26 9.89
CA TRP A 103 -6.68 5.64 10.22
C TRP A 103 -5.60 5.99 9.19
N ARG A 104 -5.56 7.26 8.75
CA ARG A 104 -4.50 7.75 7.86
C ARG A 104 -3.18 7.74 8.60
N SER A 105 -2.41 6.69 8.34
CA SER A 105 -1.16 6.46 9.05
C SER A 105 -0.12 7.54 8.86
N TRP A 106 -0.31 8.46 7.91
CA TRP A 106 0.43 9.71 7.76
C TRP A 106 0.62 10.50 9.07
N THR A 107 -0.27 10.37 10.06
CA THR A 107 -0.15 11.04 11.36
C THR A 107 0.93 10.44 12.26
N ILE A 108 1.24 9.15 12.15
CA ILE A 108 2.32 8.55 12.93
C ILE A 108 3.70 8.97 12.42
N TRP A 109 3.79 9.45 11.18
CA TRP A 109 5.01 10.01 10.62
C TRP A 109 5.46 11.19 11.49
N LEU A 110 4.53 12.06 11.88
CA LEU A 110 4.78 13.17 12.80
C LEU A 110 5.26 12.72 14.21
N GLN A 111 5.12 11.44 14.54
CA GLN A 111 5.58 10.85 15.81
C GLN A 111 6.86 10.01 15.66
N ILE A 112 7.12 9.47 14.47
CA ILE A 112 8.29 8.65 14.15
C ILE A 112 9.48 9.53 13.77
N PHE A 113 9.22 10.61 13.03
CA PHE A 113 10.27 11.51 12.56
C PHE A 113 10.54 12.61 13.57
N ASP A 114 11.82 12.85 13.82
CA ASP A 114 12.23 14.15 14.30
C ASP A 114 12.03 15.16 13.17
N SER A 115 11.20 16.17 13.39
CA SER A 115 10.76 17.13 12.36
C SER A 115 11.90 17.97 11.78
N PHE A 116 13.09 17.90 12.36
CA PHE A 116 14.30 18.59 11.90
C PHE A 116 15.13 17.77 10.91
N LEU A 117 14.72 16.54 10.59
CA LEU A 117 15.40 15.72 9.58
C LEU A 117 14.85 16.02 8.19
N LEU A 118 15.73 16.32 7.24
CA LEU A 118 15.38 16.51 5.82
C LEU A 118 14.62 15.31 5.23
N PHE A 119 14.92 14.10 5.72
CA PHE A 119 14.16 12.90 5.38
C PHE A 119 12.67 13.01 5.76
N ALA A 120 12.38 13.54 6.94
CA ALA A 120 11.02 13.74 7.42
C ALA A 120 10.26 14.74 6.54
N GLU A 121 10.89 15.88 6.24
CA GLU A 121 10.32 16.91 5.37
C GLU A 121 10.00 16.34 3.99
N PHE A 122 10.91 15.54 3.42
CA PHE A 122 10.68 14.88 2.14
C PHE A 122 9.46 13.94 2.17
N MET A 123 9.37 13.08 3.19
CA MET A 123 8.23 12.17 3.32
C MET A 123 6.90 12.91 3.57
N LEU A 124 6.95 14.07 4.23
CA LEU A 124 5.78 14.92 4.44
C LEU A 124 5.26 15.56 3.15
N LEU A 125 6.08 15.68 2.09
CA LEU A 125 5.61 16.17 0.79
C LEU A 125 4.56 15.23 0.19
N GLY A 126 4.78 13.91 0.26
CA GLY A 126 3.81 12.92 -0.23
C GLY A 126 2.49 13.02 0.53
N ARG A 127 2.56 13.16 1.86
CA ARG A 127 1.38 13.43 2.70
C ARG A 127 0.67 14.71 2.28
N MET A 128 1.41 15.81 2.06
CA MET A 128 0.83 17.09 1.67
C MET A 128 0.10 16.99 0.34
N LEU A 129 0.66 16.28 -0.63
CA LEU A 129 0.05 16.06 -1.94
C LEU A 129 -1.30 15.31 -1.82
N VAL A 130 -1.35 14.25 -1.02
CA VAL A 130 -2.59 13.49 -0.75
C VAL A 130 -3.64 14.38 -0.08
N LEU A 131 -3.27 15.08 1.01
CA LEU A 131 -4.22 15.89 1.75
C LEU A 131 -4.75 17.09 0.94
N LYS A 132 -3.89 17.72 0.13
CA LYS A 132 -4.30 18.80 -0.75
C LYS A 132 -5.32 18.32 -1.78
N TYR A 133 -5.09 17.16 -2.40
CA TYR A 133 -6.02 16.61 -3.38
C TYR A 133 -7.40 16.32 -2.76
N GLU A 134 -7.43 15.72 -1.57
CA GLU A 134 -8.68 15.43 -0.84
C GLU A 134 -9.43 16.70 -0.41
N GLU A 135 -8.71 17.77 -0.05
CA GLU A 135 -9.33 19.06 0.27
C GLU A 135 -9.96 19.70 -0.98
N GLU A 136 -9.31 19.58 -2.14
CA GLU A 136 -9.78 20.10 -3.42
C GLU A 136 -10.92 19.25 -4.03
N HIS A 137 -11.01 17.96 -3.67
CA HIS A 137 -11.97 16.98 -4.20
C HIS A 137 -12.70 16.23 -3.07
N PRO A 138 -13.59 16.89 -2.32
CA PRO A 138 -14.27 16.29 -1.16
C PRO A 138 -15.21 15.12 -1.51
N GLU A 139 -15.58 14.97 -2.78
CA GLU A 139 -16.35 13.85 -3.33
C GLU A 139 -15.51 12.60 -3.61
N HIS A 140 -14.19 12.72 -3.63
CA HIS A 140 -13.29 11.60 -3.85
C HIS A 140 -13.33 10.63 -2.66
N GLU A 141 -13.31 9.33 -2.94
CA GLU A 141 -13.27 8.30 -1.91
C GLU A 141 -11.90 8.30 -1.23
N PRO A 142 -11.79 8.62 0.06
CA PRO A 142 -10.49 8.71 0.72
C PRO A 142 -9.85 7.35 1.06
N ASP A 143 -10.65 6.28 1.13
CA ASP A 143 -10.16 4.98 1.59
C ASP A 143 -9.43 4.25 0.45
N SER A 144 -8.17 3.86 0.69
CA SER A 144 -7.30 3.26 -0.33
C SER A 144 -6.32 2.26 0.25
N LEU A 145 -5.82 1.36 -0.58
CA LEU A 145 -4.54 0.71 -0.29
C LEU A 145 -3.42 1.60 -0.83
N HIS A 146 -2.65 2.22 0.05
CA HIS A 146 -1.54 3.08 -0.37
C HIS A 146 -0.26 2.26 -0.54
N LEU A 147 0.35 2.33 -1.72
CA LEU A 147 1.72 1.91 -1.98
C LEU A 147 2.65 3.03 -1.53
N PHE A 148 3.36 2.81 -0.42
CA PHE A 148 4.30 3.79 0.12
C PHE A 148 5.61 3.78 -0.66
N GLU A 149 6.14 2.59 -0.91
CA GLU A 149 7.44 2.42 -1.53
C GLU A 149 7.57 0.99 -2.04
N TYR A 150 8.34 0.79 -3.11
CA TYR A 150 8.78 -0.54 -3.50
C TYR A 150 10.21 -0.52 -4.00
N TYR A 151 10.87 -1.65 -3.80
CA TYR A 151 12.10 -2.00 -4.47
C TYR A 151 11.89 -3.29 -5.26
N LEU A 152 12.49 -3.34 -6.44
CA LEU A 152 12.56 -4.53 -7.29
C LEU A 152 13.97 -4.58 -7.88
N HIS A 153 14.50 -5.79 -8.01
CA HIS A 153 15.77 -6.04 -8.71
C HIS A 153 15.73 -5.42 -10.13
N PRO A 154 16.80 -4.79 -10.62
CA PRO A 154 16.80 -4.07 -11.90
C PRO A 154 16.23 -4.88 -13.08
N GLU A 155 16.65 -6.13 -13.24
CA GLU A 155 16.20 -7.02 -14.31
C GLU A 155 14.70 -7.33 -14.22
N LEU A 156 14.13 -7.38 -13.01
CA LEU A 156 12.67 -7.53 -12.82
C LEU A 156 11.92 -6.25 -13.16
N LYS A 157 12.51 -5.09 -12.92
CA LYS A 157 11.92 -3.79 -13.29
C LYS A 157 11.90 -3.58 -14.80
N GLU A 158 12.93 -4.08 -15.49
CA GLU A 158 13.03 -4.00 -16.94
C GLU A 158 12.09 -4.95 -17.67
N ASP A 159 11.61 -6.01 -17.02
CA ASP A 159 10.62 -6.94 -17.56
C ASP A 159 9.19 -6.38 -17.45
N PRO A 160 8.54 -5.97 -18.56
CA PRO A 160 7.20 -5.40 -18.52
C PRO A 160 6.12 -6.41 -18.10
N VAL A 161 6.32 -7.70 -18.40
CA VAL A 161 5.39 -8.77 -18.03
C VAL A 161 5.46 -9.00 -16.52
N PHE A 162 6.67 -8.99 -15.96
CA PHE A 162 6.84 -9.06 -14.52
C PHE A 162 6.25 -7.84 -13.82
N MET A 163 6.53 -6.62 -14.30
CA MET A 163 5.97 -5.38 -13.74
C MET A 163 4.43 -5.37 -13.77
N GLN A 164 3.81 -5.90 -14.83
CA GLN A 164 2.37 -6.06 -14.88
C GLN A 164 1.86 -7.01 -13.78
N LYS A 165 2.51 -8.17 -13.60
CA LYS A 165 2.17 -9.12 -12.52
C LYS A 165 2.38 -8.51 -11.13
N PHE A 166 3.43 -7.71 -10.96
CA PHE A 166 3.75 -7.04 -9.71
C PHE A 166 2.65 -6.07 -9.28
N PHE A 167 2.30 -5.11 -10.13
CA PHE A 167 1.22 -4.17 -9.81
C PHE A 167 -0.13 -4.86 -9.69
N TYR A 168 -0.43 -5.85 -10.55
CA TYR A 168 -1.68 -6.63 -10.43
C TYR A 168 -1.78 -7.35 -9.09
N SER A 169 -0.68 -7.90 -8.59
CA SER A 169 -0.64 -8.52 -7.26
C SER A 169 -0.98 -7.51 -6.17
N ILE A 170 -0.56 -6.25 -6.29
CA ILE A 170 -0.95 -5.18 -5.37
C ILE A 170 -2.47 -4.89 -5.45
N LEU A 171 -3.04 -4.88 -6.66
CA LEU A 171 -4.49 -4.74 -6.84
C LEU A 171 -5.27 -5.90 -6.21
N GLU A 172 -4.74 -7.13 -6.26
CA GLU A 172 -5.35 -8.27 -5.56
C GLU A 172 -5.35 -8.08 -4.05
N VAL A 173 -4.26 -7.56 -3.44
CA VAL A 173 -4.29 -7.19 -2.01
C VAL A 173 -5.44 -6.25 -1.75
N ALA A 174 -5.52 -5.17 -2.53
CA ALA A 174 -6.47 -4.09 -2.31
C ALA A 174 -7.88 -4.65 -2.39
N ARG A 175 -8.13 -5.52 -3.38
CA ARG A 175 -9.39 -6.22 -3.54
C ARG A 175 -9.71 -7.07 -2.32
N HIS A 176 -8.79 -7.92 -1.87
CA HIS A 176 -8.96 -8.77 -0.68
C HIS A 176 -9.16 -7.97 0.62
N MET A 177 -8.59 -6.78 0.70
CA MET A 177 -8.78 -5.84 1.81
C MET A 177 -10.03 -4.96 1.66
N LEU A 178 -10.84 -5.17 0.62
CA LEU A 178 -12.02 -4.37 0.30
C LEU A 178 -11.72 -2.87 0.11
N MET A 179 -10.51 -2.56 -0.35
CA MET A 179 -10.12 -1.19 -0.70
C MET A 179 -10.60 -0.88 -2.12
N PRO A 180 -11.26 0.27 -2.33
CA PRO A 180 -11.88 0.62 -3.61
C PRO A 180 -10.85 1.02 -4.69
N HIS A 181 -9.63 1.35 -4.29
CA HIS A 181 -8.54 1.70 -5.20
C HIS A 181 -7.17 1.53 -4.53
N VAL A 182 -6.13 1.52 -5.36
CA VAL A 182 -4.72 1.63 -4.94
C VAL A 182 -4.24 3.04 -5.23
N SER A 183 -3.64 3.68 -4.22
CA SER A 183 -3.00 5.00 -4.38
C SER A 183 -1.49 4.87 -4.29
N PHE A 184 -0.75 5.72 -5.02
CA PHE A 184 0.72 5.70 -5.05
C PHE A 184 1.27 7.11 -5.26
N VAL A 185 2.25 7.54 -4.46
CA VAL A 185 3.01 8.76 -4.74
C VAL A 185 4.32 8.38 -5.42
N ALA A 186 4.41 8.62 -6.72
CA ALA A 186 5.62 8.39 -7.50
C ALA A 186 6.55 9.60 -7.36
N ALA A 187 7.65 9.42 -6.62
CA ALA A 187 8.61 10.46 -6.34
C ALA A 187 9.66 10.63 -7.46
N THR A 188 9.95 9.56 -8.19
CA THR A 188 10.93 9.57 -9.29
C THR A 188 10.25 9.48 -10.66
N LEU A 189 10.91 10.01 -11.69
CA LEU A 189 10.46 9.85 -13.08
C LEU A 189 10.31 8.37 -13.49
N GLU A 190 11.20 7.49 -13.03
CA GLU A 190 11.11 6.04 -13.30
C GLU A 190 9.80 5.46 -12.73
N GLN A 191 9.46 5.78 -11.48
CA GLN A 191 8.22 5.35 -10.85
C GLN A 191 6.99 5.89 -11.58
N GLN A 192 7.04 7.15 -12.04
CA GLN A 192 5.96 7.76 -12.81
C GLN A 192 5.73 6.99 -14.12
N GLN A 193 6.80 6.72 -14.86
CA GLN A 193 6.73 5.94 -16.11
C GLN A 193 6.19 4.53 -15.88
N GLN A 194 6.62 3.86 -14.82
CA GLN A 194 6.14 2.51 -14.46
C GLN A 194 4.65 2.51 -14.10
N ALA A 195 4.20 3.49 -13.30
CA ALA A 195 2.79 3.63 -12.92
C ALA A 195 1.90 3.94 -14.14
N GLU A 196 2.32 4.89 -14.98
CA GLU A 196 1.61 5.26 -16.22
C GLU A 196 1.54 4.10 -17.21
N ALA A 197 2.64 3.35 -17.39
CA ALA A 197 2.69 2.18 -18.28
C ALA A 197 1.74 1.06 -17.84
N PHE A 198 1.53 0.90 -16.53
CA PHE A 198 0.53 -0.04 -15.99
C PHE A 198 -0.91 0.48 -16.11
N GLY A 199 -1.09 1.80 -16.21
CA GLY A 199 -2.40 2.45 -16.39
C GLY A 199 -2.94 3.16 -15.14
N PHE A 200 -2.08 3.50 -14.19
CA PHE A 200 -2.48 4.41 -13.11
C PHE A 200 -2.87 5.78 -13.66
N GLN A 201 -3.90 6.39 -13.08
CA GLN A 201 -4.34 7.73 -13.42
C GLN A 201 -3.64 8.76 -12.54
N ALA A 202 -3.01 9.76 -13.14
CA ALA A 202 -2.46 10.91 -12.42
C ALA A 202 -3.60 11.77 -11.87
N LEU A 203 -3.57 12.05 -10.56
CA LEU A 203 -4.56 12.87 -9.87
C LEU A 203 -4.04 14.28 -9.59
N SER A 204 -2.82 14.38 -9.05
CA SER A 204 -2.22 15.64 -8.64
C SER A 204 -0.70 15.55 -8.69
N HIS A 205 -0.03 16.69 -8.77
CA HIS A 205 1.44 16.76 -8.78
C HIS A 205 1.95 17.88 -7.87
N LEU A 206 3.18 17.69 -7.37
CA LEU A 206 3.89 18.66 -6.55
C LEU A 206 5.29 18.87 -7.10
N ILE A 207 5.60 20.11 -7.46
CA ILE A 207 6.93 20.50 -7.96
C ILE A 207 7.85 20.76 -6.78
N TYR A 208 8.87 19.93 -6.60
CA TYR A 208 9.79 19.95 -5.44
C TYR A 208 10.35 21.34 -5.15
N SER A 209 10.87 21.97 -6.19
CA SER A 209 11.51 23.29 -6.13
C SER A 209 10.59 24.48 -5.85
N LEU A 210 9.26 24.30 -5.84
CA LEU A 210 8.31 25.33 -5.44
C LEU A 210 7.91 25.22 -3.97
N VAL A 211 8.32 24.15 -3.29
CA VAL A 211 8.10 24.02 -1.85
C VAL A 211 9.11 24.89 -1.13
N GLU A 212 8.58 25.86 -0.41
CA GLU A 212 9.34 26.78 0.44
C GLU A 212 9.03 26.46 1.90
N ASP A 213 10.07 26.15 2.67
CA ASP A 213 9.99 26.13 4.13
C ASP A 213 10.75 27.34 4.68
N SER A 214 10.05 28.18 5.43
CA SER A 214 10.63 29.39 6.06
C SER A 214 11.40 30.29 5.09
N GLY A 215 10.97 30.35 3.81
CA GLY A 215 11.59 31.13 2.74
C GLY A 215 12.78 30.45 2.04
N VAL A 216 13.08 29.19 2.37
CA VAL A 216 14.14 28.39 1.77
C VAL A 216 13.54 27.29 0.90
N ARG A 217 14.07 27.13 -0.32
CA ARG A 217 13.67 26.06 -1.26
C ARG A 217 14.52 24.82 -1.04
N THR A 218 14.17 24.06 -0.01
CA THR A 218 14.95 22.92 0.46
C THR A 218 15.23 21.86 -0.63
N PHE A 219 14.28 21.64 -1.54
CA PHE A 219 14.37 20.59 -2.56
C PHE A 219 14.79 21.09 -3.95
N GLN A 220 15.36 22.29 -4.06
CA GLN A 220 15.74 22.86 -5.35
C GLN A 220 16.78 22.04 -6.10
N SER A 221 17.71 21.39 -5.38
CA SER A 221 18.81 20.60 -5.96
C SER A 221 18.34 19.33 -6.70
N LEU A 222 17.09 18.90 -6.53
CA LEU A 222 16.53 17.77 -7.28
C LEU A 222 16.39 18.09 -8.78
N ARG A 223 16.30 19.37 -9.15
CA ARG A 223 16.34 19.80 -10.55
C ARG A 223 17.63 19.40 -11.27
N ASP A 224 18.74 19.32 -10.54
CA ASP A 224 20.06 19.04 -11.10
C ASP A 224 20.17 17.57 -11.58
N ILE A 225 19.28 16.70 -11.10
CA ILE A 225 19.18 15.28 -11.51
C ILE A 225 17.91 14.99 -12.32
N GLU A 226 17.29 16.03 -12.88
CA GLU A 226 16.06 15.96 -13.68
C GLU A 226 14.82 15.45 -12.93
N GLU A 227 14.85 15.46 -11.59
CA GLU A 227 13.73 15.08 -10.73
C GLU A 227 12.94 16.31 -10.30
N MET A 228 11.93 16.67 -11.10
CA MET A 228 11.28 17.97 -10.98
C MET A 228 10.06 17.97 -10.05
N TYR A 229 9.32 16.87 -9.99
CA TYR A 229 8.05 16.78 -9.26
C TYR A 229 7.74 15.34 -8.85
N MET A 230 6.87 15.19 -7.86
CA MET A 230 6.18 13.94 -7.54
C MET A 230 4.73 13.99 -8.02
N VAL A 231 4.15 12.82 -8.27
CA VAL A 231 2.77 12.68 -8.73
C VAL A 231 2.01 11.70 -7.85
N LEU A 232 0.79 12.08 -7.46
CA LEU A 232 -0.17 11.20 -6.83
C LEU A 232 -0.95 10.48 -7.95
N TYR A 233 -0.88 9.17 -7.90
CA TYR A 233 -1.54 8.25 -8.81
C TYR A 233 -2.62 7.44 -8.09
N GLU A 234 -3.61 7.01 -8.86
CA GLU A 234 -4.66 6.09 -8.43
C GLU A 234 -4.96 5.03 -9.49
N PHE A 235 -5.29 3.82 -9.04
CA PHE A 235 -5.84 2.77 -9.87
C PHE A 235 -7.12 2.20 -9.23
N PRO A 236 -8.28 2.25 -9.91
CA PRO A 236 -9.53 1.74 -9.37
C PRO A 236 -9.53 0.22 -9.26
N VAL A 237 -10.02 -0.31 -8.15
CA VAL A 237 -10.09 -1.75 -7.88
C VAL A 237 -11.54 -2.21 -7.91
N GLY A 238 -11.85 -3.16 -8.80
CA GLY A 238 -13.18 -3.78 -8.83
C GLY A 238 -13.44 -4.61 -7.56
N PRO A 239 -14.71 -4.76 -7.14
CA PRO A 239 -15.06 -5.49 -5.92
C PRO A 239 -14.69 -6.98 -6.00
N ILE A 240 -14.46 -7.62 -4.84
CA ILE A 240 -14.42 -9.09 -4.76
C ILE A 240 -15.79 -9.60 -5.22
N ILE A 241 -15.80 -10.49 -6.21
CA ILE A 241 -17.00 -11.22 -6.60
C ILE A 241 -17.23 -12.30 -5.53
N PRO A 242 -18.32 -12.25 -4.74
CA PRO A 242 -18.59 -13.29 -3.74
C PRO A 242 -18.59 -14.67 -4.38
N PHE A 243 -18.05 -15.66 -3.69
CA PHE A 243 -17.98 -17.05 -4.18
C PHE A 243 -19.32 -17.55 -4.73
N TYR A 244 -20.42 -17.26 -4.01
CA TYR A 244 -21.78 -17.67 -4.40
C TYR A 244 -22.33 -16.97 -5.65
N THR A 245 -21.74 -15.84 -6.05
CA THR A 245 -22.12 -15.13 -7.28
C THR A 245 -21.33 -15.59 -8.50
N MET A 246 -20.26 -16.37 -8.31
CA MET A 246 -19.53 -16.96 -9.43
C MET A 246 -20.37 -18.09 -10.05
N PRO A 247 -20.49 -18.15 -11.39
CA PRO A 247 -21.15 -19.29 -12.04
C PRO A 247 -20.33 -20.55 -11.74
N PRO A 248 -20.98 -21.64 -11.31
CA PRO A 248 -20.26 -22.86 -10.96
C PRO A 248 -19.58 -23.44 -12.20
N PRO A 249 -18.38 -24.04 -12.06
CA PRO A 249 -17.68 -24.67 -13.17
C PRO A 249 -18.46 -25.88 -13.71
N HIS A 250 -19.29 -26.52 -12.88
CA HIS A 250 -20.14 -27.63 -13.26
C HIS A 250 -21.59 -27.47 -12.76
N PRO A 251 -22.62 -27.93 -13.51
CA PRO A 251 -24.03 -27.76 -13.13
C PRO A 251 -24.43 -28.38 -11.79
N TYR A 252 -23.66 -29.34 -11.28
CA TYR A 252 -23.97 -30.08 -10.05
C TYR A 252 -23.55 -29.32 -8.77
N ASP A 253 -22.72 -28.27 -8.90
CA ASP A 253 -22.30 -27.42 -7.78
C ASP A 253 -23.37 -26.36 -7.42
N GLU A 254 -24.43 -26.24 -8.24
CA GLU A 254 -25.62 -25.40 -7.95
C GLU A 254 -26.34 -25.85 -6.67
N GLU A 255 -26.43 -27.16 -6.40
CA GLU A 255 -27.12 -27.69 -5.21
C GLU A 255 -26.37 -27.38 -3.90
N ASP A 256 -25.04 -27.32 -3.94
CA ASP A 256 -24.22 -26.98 -2.76
C ASP A 256 -24.22 -25.46 -2.53
N ARG A 257 -24.26 -24.68 -3.61
CA ARG A 257 -24.47 -23.23 -3.59
C ARG A 257 -25.78 -22.85 -2.91
N LEU A 258 -26.90 -23.46 -3.31
CA LEU A 258 -28.24 -23.20 -2.77
C LEU A 258 -28.38 -23.59 -1.28
N LYS A 259 -27.56 -24.54 -0.78
CA LYS A 259 -27.57 -24.95 0.64
C LYS A 259 -26.77 -24.02 1.55
N HIS A 260 -25.86 -23.22 1.00
CA HIS A 260 -24.94 -22.36 1.75
C HIS A 260 -25.11 -20.88 1.42
N GLU A 261 -26.11 -20.53 0.61
CA GLU A 261 -26.61 -19.16 0.54
C GLU A 261 -26.95 -18.67 1.95
N PRO A 262 -26.29 -17.61 2.45
CA PRO A 262 -26.82 -16.93 3.61
C PRO A 262 -28.18 -16.40 3.19
N HIS A 263 -29.26 -16.87 3.84
CA HIS A 263 -30.59 -16.31 3.64
C HIS A 263 -30.47 -14.79 3.78
N ALA A 264 -30.52 -14.07 2.65
CA ALA A 264 -30.69 -12.64 2.67
C ALA A 264 -32.00 -12.44 3.44
N LYS A 265 -31.91 -11.86 4.64
CA LYS A 265 -33.11 -11.38 5.31
C LYS A 265 -33.78 -10.44 4.32
N HIS A 266 -34.93 -10.84 3.80
CA HIS A 266 -35.78 -9.95 3.04
C HIS A 266 -36.02 -8.72 3.90
N GLU A 267 -35.57 -7.56 3.43
CA GLU A 267 -36.00 -6.26 3.94
C GLU A 267 -37.53 -6.20 3.79
N GLY A 268 -38.24 -6.51 4.88
CA GLY A 268 -39.70 -6.59 4.84
C GLY A 268 -40.42 -7.04 6.12
N GLU A 269 -39.76 -7.69 7.08
CA GLU A 269 -40.48 -8.29 8.24
C GLU A 269 -40.08 -7.81 9.64
N ASP A 270 -39.24 -6.78 9.78
CA ASP A 270 -38.90 -6.19 11.10
C ASP A 270 -39.67 -4.90 11.43
N ALA A 271 -40.73 -4.57 10.69
CA ALA A 271 -41.56 -3.38 10.93
C ALA A 271 -42.76 -3.60 11.88
N ALA A 272 -42.95 -4.81 12.44
CA ALA A 272 -44.15 -5.14 13.22
C ALA A 272 -43.90 -5.60 14.67
N ALA A 273 -42.66 -5.56 15.17
CA ALA A 273 -42.33 -6.07 16.52
C ALA A 273 -41.84 -5.01 17.53
N PHE A 274 -41.82 -3.72 17.17
CA PHE A 274 -41.27 -2.66 18.03
C PHE A 274 -42.31 -1.81 18.78
N ASP A 275 -43.57 -2.22 18.84
CA ASP A 275 -44.64 -1.39 19.44
C ASP A 275 -45.31 -1.94 20.71
N GLU A 276 -44.73 -2.95 21.39
CA GLU A 276 -45.34 -3.49 22.62
C GLU A 276 -44.50 -3.50 23.91
N ASP A 277 -43.26 -2.98 23.93
CA ASP A 277 -42.46 -2.97 25.18
C ASP A 277 -42.00 -1.59 25.68
N SER A 278 -42.64 -0.52 25.19
CA SER A 278 -42.36 0.87 25.61
C SER A 278 -42.88 1.26 27.01
N ASN A 279 -43.41 0.31 27.81
CA ASN A 279 -44.11 0.65 29.05
C ASN A 279 -43.74 -0.14 30.32
N ARG A 280 -42.57 -0.80 30.39
CA ARG A 280 -42.12 -1.44 31.64
C ARG A 280 -40.61 -1.36 31.89
N ARG A 281 -40.16 -0.24 32.46
CA ARG A 281 -39.52 -0.14 33.80
C ARG A 281 -38.67 1.12 33.91
N SER A 282 -39.24 2.08 34.62
CA SER A 282 -38.55 3.20 35.22
C SER A 282 -37.77 2.78 36.48
N PHE A 283 -36.71 3.54 36.77
CA PHE A 283 -35.92 3.64 38.01
C PHE A 283 -34.99 2.47 38.40
N SER A 284 -33.66 2.68 38.33
CA SER A 284 -32.90 3.27 39.47
C SER A 284 -31.36 3.08 39.40
N LYS A 285 -30.68 4.21 39.64
CA LYS A 285 -29.45 4.42 40.42
C LYS A 285 -28.07 3.94 39.92
N LEU A 286 -27.31 4.96 39.47
CA LEU A 286 -25.93 5.25 39.85
C LEU A 286 -25.47 4.63 41.19
N ALA A 287 -24.30 3.99 41.17
CA ALA A 287 -23.29 4.12 42.23
C ALA A 287 -21.91 3.75 41.66
N ILE A 288 -21.06 4.77 41.51
CA ILE A 288 -19.61 4.64 41.40
C ILE A 288 -19.08 4.58 42.83
N LYS A 289 -18.11 3.69 43.08
CA LYS A 289 -17.18 3.75 44.21
C LYS A 289 -15.78 3.98 43.66
#